data_AF-A0A353G4F4-F1
#
_entry.id   AF-A0A353G4F4-F1
#
_cell.length_a   1.000
_cell.length_b   1.000
_cell.length_c   1.000
_cell.angle_alpha   90.00
_cell.angle_beta   90.00
_cell.angle_gamma   90.00
#
_symmetry.space_group_name_H-M   'P 1'
#
loop_
_entity.id
_entity.type
_entity.pdbx_description
1 polymer ?
#
loop_
_entity_poly.entity_id
_entity_poly.type
_entity_poly.pdbx_seq_one_letter_code
_entity_poly.pdbx_strand_id
1 'polypeptide(L)'
;MSNLSVLKKIFLLMGLSLIIMAGALFYSGQQSYNSIVAERKAMLMNIDHTAISIFKRYQSLETEGKMSREAAQKDAIAQVMAMRYGTDGYLWINDLNGMMVAHAAKPALNNTSVLGMKDSNGVFIFQEFIKIGKTSGEGDLDYLWPKPGSDQPVGKNSHVILFEPWGWIVGTGVYNDDIVALRQKQMLATGIIMVLAAIATICGSVAIGRSISTPLNALKVTMINIAANDTAGDIPHTHRRDEIGQMAAALVNIKNSVIERIQLESNRVASQAEIEHRRQQQIDSERHNSEKQAAVVNSFAEALESLSKGNLTVRLADLPADYRKLETDFNKAVSILAETLEKVAESTMAVGRSVDEINAAVTDLSKRTEGQAANLEETAAAIEDITRKIQSSEGSIEKARAMAMSAKDDAAKSSTIVTQAVSAMGLIEQSSTKINDIISGIDEIAFQT
;
A
#
# COMPACT_ATOMS: atom_id res chain seq x y z
N MET A 1 -25.37 -5.90 34.84
CA MET A 1 -24.54 -6.98 34.26
C MET A 1 -23.49 -6.50 33.24
N SER A 2 -23.51 -5.25 32.80
CA SER A 2 -22.60 -4.73 31.75
C SER A 2 -21.10 -4.82 32.13
N ASN A 3 -20.75 -4.56 33.39
CA ASN A 3 -19.34 -4.46 33.83
C ASN A 3 -18.71 -5.79 34.31
N LEU A 4 -19.40 -6.92 34.15
CA LEU A 4 -18.88 -8.22 34.55
C LEU A 4 -18.09 -8.86 33.40
N SER A 5 -16.89 -9.36 33.68
CA SER A 5 -16.14 -10.21 32.75
C SER A 5 -17.00 -11.41 32.33
N VAL A 6 -16.82 -11.89 31.10
CA VAL A 6 -17.54 -13.06 30.56
C VAL A 6 -17.52 -14.25 31.52
N LEU A 7 -16.36 -14.52 32.13
CA LEU A 7 -16.17 -15.61 33.09
C LEU A 7 -17.11 -15.50 34.30
N LYS A 8 -17.22 -14.32 34.92
CA LYS A 8 -18.14 -14.06 36.05
C LYS A 8 -19.61 -14.22 35.65
N LYS A 9 -19.99 -13.85 34.42
CA LYS A 9 -21.37 -14.05 33.91
C LYS A 9 -21.71 -15.53 33.77
N ILE A 10 -20.78 -16.32 33.25
CA ILE A 10 -20.94 -17.77 33.11
C ILE A 10 -21.07 -18.44 34.49
N PHE A 11 -20.20 -18.08 35.44
CA PHE A 11 -20.30 -18.59 36.82
C PHE A 11 -21.64 -18.26 37.47
N LEU A 12 -22.16 -17.05 37.28
CA LEU A 12 -23.48 -16.66 37.81
C LEU A 12 -24.61 -17.48 37.18
N LEU A 13 -24.60 -17.67 35.86
CA LEU A 13 -25.63 -18.46 35.16
C LEU A 13 -25.57 -19.93 35.56
N MET A 14 -24.39 -20.51 35.62
CA MET A 14 -24.23 -21.91 36.02
C MET A 14 -24.58 -22.10 37.51
N GLY A 15 -24.18 -21.17 38.38
CA GLY A 15 -24.56 -21.18 39.79
C GLY A 15 -26.08 -21.09 39.97
N LEU A 16 -26.74 -20.22 39.21
CA LEU A 16 -28.20 -20.12 39.20
C LEU A 16 -28.85 -21.43 38.74
N SER A 17 -28.33 -22.08 37.69
CA SER A 17 -28.84 -23.37 37.24
C SER A 17 -28.69 -24.48 38.29
N LEU A 18 -27.59 -24.48 39.05
CA LEU A 18 -27.39 -25.43 40.15
C LEU A 18 -28.38 -25.20 41.28
N ILE A 19 -28.67 -23.94 41.63
CA ILE A 19 -29.67 -23.60 42.66
C ILE A 19 -31.07 -24.03 42.22
N ILE A 20 -31.44 -23.75 40.97
CA ILE A 20 -32.74 -24.17 40.41
C ILE A 20 -32.86 -25.70 40.42
N MET A 21 -31.82 -26.40 39.98
CA MET A 21 -31.79 -27.86 39.99
C MET A 21 -31.87 -28.43 41.41
N ALA A 22 -31.14 -27.85 42.37
CA ALA A 22 -31.21 -28.24 43.78
C ALA A 22 -32.62 -28.09 44.34
N GLY A 23 -33.25 -26.94 44.08
CA GLY A 23 -34.63 -26.66 44.49
C GLY A 23 -35.62 -27.63 43.87
N ALA A 24 -35.49 -27.93 42.57
CA ALA A 24 -36.36 -28.87 41.87
C ALA A 24 -36.22 -30.31 42.40
N LEU A 25 -35.00 -30.78 42.63
CA LEU A 25 -34.75 -32.12 43.19
C LEU A 25 -35.25 -32.24 44.63
N PHE A 26 -35.05 -31.20 45.45
CA PHE A 26 -35.58 -31.14 46.81
C PHE A 26 -37.11 -31.18 46.81
N TYR A 27 -37.74 -30.33 45.99
CA TYR A 27 -39.19 -30.28 45.85
C TYR A 27 -39.76 -31.62 45.37
N SER A 28 -39.17 -32.22 44.34
CA SER A 28 -39.57 -33.53 43.81
C SER A 28 -39.44 -34.64 44.87
N GLY A 29 -38.34 -34.66 45.63
CA GLY A 29 -38.14 -35.62 46.72
C GLY A 29 -39.16 -35.45 47.84
N GLN A 30 -39.47 -34.21 48.22
CA GLN A 30 -40.48 -33.93 49.25
C GLN A 30 -41.90 -34.31 48.77
N GLN A 31 -42.22 -34.00 47.51
CA GLN A 31 -43.51 -34.36 46.91
C GLN A 31 -43.68 -35.87 46.84
N SER A 32 -42.63 -36.61 46.43
CA SER A 32 -42.64 -38.07 46.40
C SER A 32 -42.86 -38.68 47.78
N TYR A 33 -42.16 -38.18 48.81
CA TYR A 33 -42.35 -38.60 50.19
C TYR A 33 -43.80 -38.37 50.68
N ASN A 34 -44.34 -37.17 50.46
CA ASN A 34 -45.71 -36.84 50.84
C ASN A 34 -46.73 -37.73 50.13
N SER A 35 -46.53 -38.00 48.84
CA SER A 35 -47.40 -38.88 48.05
C SER A 35 -47.43 -40.30 48.60
N ILE A 36 -46.26 -40.87 48.92
CA ILE A 36 -46.15 -42.24 49.46
C ILE A 36 -46.86 -42.34 50.82
N VAL A 37 -46.67 -41.35 51.71
CA VAL A 37 -47.32 -41.33 53.03
C VAL A 37 -48.84 -41.20 52.88
N ALA A 38 -49.32 -40.32 52.00
CA ALA A 38 -50.75 -40.13 51.75
C ALA A 38 -51.40 -41.41 51.19
N GLU A 39 -50.74 -42.08 50.24
CA GLU A 39 -51.21 -43.34 49.65
C GLU A 39 -51.31 -44.45 50.70
N ARG A 40 -50.32 -44.56 51.61
CA ARG A 40 -50.37 -45.51 52.72
C ARG A 40 -51.51 -45.24 53.69
N LYS A 41 -51.73 -43.99 54.07
CA LYS A 41 -52.85 -43.61 54.94
C LYS A 41 -54.19 -43.98 54.31
N ALA A 42 -54.37 -43.68 53.02
CA ALA A 42 -55.56 -44.06 52.29
C ALA A 42 -55.75 -45.59 52.22
N MET A 43 -54.67 -46.36 52.04
CA MET A 43 -54.70 -47.81 52.10
C MET A 43 -55.17 -48.33 53.47
N LEU A 44 -54.61 -47.79 54.57
CA LEU A 44 -55.01 -48.17 55.93
C LEU A 44 -56.49 -47.89 56.21
N MET A 45 -56.95 -46.69 55.85
CA MET A 45 -58.36 -46.29 55.95
C MET A 45 -59.29 -47.26 55.22
N ASN A 46 -58.95 -47.67 54.00
CA ASN A 46 -59.74 -48.64 53.23
C ASN A 46 -59.79 -50.03 53.88
N ILE A 47 -58.69 -50.46 54.51
CA ILE A 47 -58.63 -51.73 55.24
C ILE A 47 -59.52 -51.69 56.49
N ASP A 48 -59.48 -50.60 57.25
CA ASP A 48 -60.34 -50.44 58.42
C ASP A 48 -61.82 -50.33 58.01
N HIS A 49 -62.17 -49.62 56.94
CA HIS A 49 -63.54 -49.62 56.41
C HIS A 49 -64.01 -51.01 55.97
N THR A 50 -63.11 -51.86 55.49
CA THR A 50 -63.43 -53.27 55.19
C THR A 50 -63.77 -54.03 56.48
N ALA A 51 -63.02 -53.81 57.55
CA ALA A 51 -63.33 -54.39 58.86
C ALA A 51 -64.65 -53.86 59.44
N ILE A 52 -64.92 -52.55 59.32
CA ILE A 52 -66.21 -51.95 59.68
C ILE A 52 -67.37 -52.58 58.88
N SER A 53 -67.17 -52.87 57.59
CA SER A 53 -68.20 -53.52 56.76
C SER A 53 -68.49 -54.95 57.24
N ILE A 54 -67.48 -55.68 57.71
CA ILE A 54 -67.65 -56.99 58.37
C ILE A 54 -68.45 -56.81 59.66
N PHE A 55 -68.13 -55.83 60.50
CA PHE A 55 -68.87 -55.56 61.73
C PHE A 55 -70.33 -55.20 61.45
N LYS A 56 -70.60 -54.34 60.46
CA LYS A 56 -71.96 -53.97 60.03
C LYS A 56 -72.78 -55.20 59.62
N ARG A 57 -72.17 -56.15 58.89
CA ARG A 57 -72.85 -57.40 58.51
C ARG A 57 -73.30 -58.20 59.72
N TYR A 58 -72.40 -58.42 60.68
CA TYR A 58 -72.71 -59.21 61.88
C TYR A 58 -73.64 -58.47 62.84
N GLN A 59 -73.50 -57.15 62.96
CA GLN A 59 -74.43 -56.32 63.73
C GLN A 59 -75.84 -56.33 63.11
N SER A 60 -75.97 -56.36 61.78
CA SER A 60 -77.27 -56.55 61.11
C SER A 60 -77.91 -57.89 61.51
N LEU A 61 -77.13 -59.00 61.51
CA LEU A 61 -77.63 -60.31 61.96
C LEU A 61 -78.03 -60.32 63.45
N GLU A 62 -77.31 -59.59 64.30
CA GLU A 62 -77.70 -59.35 65.71
C GLU A 62 -79.04 -58.61 65.79
N THR A 63 -79.18 -57.48 65.09
CA THR A 63 -80.41 -56.67 65.16
C THR A 63 -81.63 -57.34 64.53
N GLU A 64 -81.42 -58.24 63.56
CA GLU A 64 -82.47 -59.06 62.95
C GLU A 64 -82.83 -60.29 63.81
N GLY A 65 -82.15 -60.51 64.94
CA GLY A 65 -82.38 -61.66 65.82
C GLY A 65 -81.89 -63.00 65.26
N LYS A 66 -81.08 -62.98 64.19
CA LYS A 66 -80.51 -64.19 63.55
C LYS A 66 -79.28 -64.71 64.27
N MET A 67 -78.61 -63.87 65.05
CA MET A 67 -77.46 -64.21 65.90
C MET A 67 -77.57 -63.48 67.24
N SER A 68 -77.05 -64.08 68.32
CA SER A 68 -76.86 -63.32 69.56
C SER A 68 -75.72 -62.32 69.38
N ARG A 69 -75.69 -61.27 70.21
CA ARG A 69 -74.60 -60.28 70.20
C ARG A 69 -73.25 -60.94 70.39
N GLU A 70 -73.14 -61.89 71.33
CA GLU A 70 -71.90 -62.60 71.64
C GLU A 70 -71.44 -63.45 70.45
N ALA A 71 -72.37 -64.14 69.78
CA ALA A 71 -72.06 -64.94 68.58
C ALA A 71 -71.62 -64.05 67.42
N ALA A 72 -72.35 -62.95 67.16
CA ALA A 72 -72.04 -61.98 66.12
C ALA A 72 -70.66 -61.33 66.33
N GLN A 73 -70.36 -60.91 67.56
CA GLN A 73 -69.07 -60.35 67.95
C GLN A 73 -67.94 -61.36 67.80
N LYS A 74 -68.13 -62.60 68.28
CA LYS A 74 -67.13 -63.66 68.16
C LYS A 74 -66.76 -63.97 66.72
N ASP A 75 -67.76 -64.11 65.85
CA ASP A 75 -67.53 -64.42 64.44
C ASP A 75 -66.92 -63.24 63.68
N ALA A 76 -67.33 -62.01 64.00
CA ALA A 76 -66.73 -60.79 63.48
C ALA A 76 -65.24 -60.69 63.86
N ILE A 77 -64.90 -60.93 65.13
CA ILE A 77 -63.50 -60.96 65.60
C ILE A 77 -62.71 -62.02 64.83
N ALA A 78 -63.25 -63.24 64.69
CA ALA A 78 -62.57 -64.32 63.98
C ALA A 78 -62.24 -63.93 62.53
N GLN A 79 -63.18 -63.29 61.84
CA GLN A 79 -62.98 -62.87 60.44
C GLN A 79 -61.95 -61.72 60.33
N VAL A 80 -62.05 -60.69 61.18
CA VAL A 80 -61.14 -59.54 61.14
C VAL A 80 -59.73 -59.91 61.60
N MET A 81 -59.58 -60.74 62.62
CA MET A 81 -58.26 -61.18 63.11
C MET A 81 -57.54 -62.12 62.13
N ALA A 82 -58.24 -62.71 61.16
CA ALA A 82 -57.65 -63.49 60.08
C ALA A 82 -57.10 -62.64 58.92
N MET A 83 -57.52 -61.38 58.79
CA MET A 83 -57.08 -60.49 57.70
C MET A 83 -55.59 -60.14 57.82
N ARG A 84 -54.84 -60.32 56.71
CA ARG A 84 -53.42 -59.95 56.58
C ARG A 84 -53.22 -59.24 55.25
N TYR A 85 -52.26 -58.33 55.20
CA TYR A 85 -51.88 -57.59 54.00
C TYR A 85 -50.43 -57.14 54.09
N GLY A 86 -49.80 -56.85 52.95
CA GLY A 86 -48.37 -56.56 52.91
C GLY A 86 -47.53 -57.70 53.52
N THR A 87 -46.40 -57.36 54.12
CA THR A 87 -45.48 -58.30 54.78
C THR A 87 -45.85 -58.62 56.22
N ASP A 88 -46.36 -57.63 56.94
CA ASP A 88 -46.49 -57.60 58.40
C ASP A 88 -47.76 -56.85 58.84
N GLY A 89 -48.69 -56.59 57.91
CA GLY A 89 -49.96 -55.92 58.18
C GLY A 89 -50.96 -56.82 58.91
N TYR A 90 -51.58 -56.27 59.94
CA TYR A 90 -52.54 -56.96 60.80
C TYR A 90 -53.51 -55.95 61.42
N LEU A 91 -54.63 -56.45 61.95
CA LEU A 91 -55.64 -55.64 62.63
C LEU A 91 -55.69 -55.94 64.13
N TRP A 92 -56.18 -54.98 64.91
CA TRP A 92 -56.57 -55.17 66.31
C TRP A 92 -57.91 -54.47 66.59
N ILE A 93 -58.50 -54.80 67.73
CA ILE A 93 -59.75 -54.23 68.23
C ILE A 93 -59.56 -53.93 69.71
N ASN A 94 -59.80 -52.69 70.13
CA ASN A 94 -59.94 -52.31 71.54
C ASN A 94 -61.31 -51.68 71.78
N ASP A 95 -61.83 -51.75 73.00
CA ASP A 95 -63.07 -51.06 73.34
C ASP A 95 -62.82 -49.61 73.82
N LEU A 96 -63.90 -48.87 74.04
CA LEU A 96 -63.88 -47.50 74.57
C LEU A 96 -63.45 -47.39 76.04
N ASN A 97 -63.37 -48.51 76.77
CA ASN A 97 -62.90 -48.59 78.15
C ASN A 97 -61.40 -48.91 78.23
N GLY A 98 -60.75 -49.13 77.08
CA GLY A 98 -59.34 -49.48 77.00
C GLY A 98 -59.04 -50.91 77.41
N MET A 99 -59.96 -51.83 77.09
CA MET A 99 -59.69 -53.27 77.05
C MET A 99 -59.36 -53.69 75.61
N MET A 100 -58.35 -54.51 75.45
CA MET A 100 -58.07 -55.14 74.16
C MET A 100 -59.10 -56.25 73.92
N VAL A 101 -59.92 -56.11 72.90
CA VAL A 101 -60.90 -57.13 72.50
C VAL A 101 -60.19 -58.26 71.75
N ALA A 102 -59.36 -57.90 70.76
CA ALA A 102 -58.57 -58.87 70.00
C ALA A 102 -57.37 -58.22 69.31
N HIS A 103 -56.21 -58.86 69.31
CA HIS A 103 -55.01 -58.38 68.64
C HIS A 103 -54.35 -59.49 67.83
N ALA A 104 -54.36 -59.37 66.51
CA ALA A 104 -53.97 -60.45 65.62
C ALA A 104 -52.47 -60.84 65.71
N ALA A 105 -51.57 -59.86 65.93
CA ALA A 105 -50.13 -60.12 66.07
C ALA A 105 -49.63 -60.33 67.51
N LYS A 106 -50.44 -60.01 68.53
CA LYS A 106 -50.08 -60.13 69.96
C LYS A 106 -51.28 -60.65 70.76
N PRO A 107 -51.70 -61.91 70.56
CA PRO A 107 -52.89 -62.46 71.23
C PRO A 107 -52.83 -62.43 72.75
N ALA A 108 -51.62 -62.38 73.34
CA ALA A 108 -51.40 -62.23 74.78
C ALA A 108 -52.01 -60.93 75.37
N LEU A 109 -52.31 -59.94 74.54
CA LEU A 109 -52.99 -58.71 74.97
C LEU A 109 -54.50 -58.89 75.09
N ASN A 110 -55.10 -59.92 74.50
CA ASN A 110 -56.55 -60.08 74.46
C ASN A 110 -57.14 -60.14 75.88
N ASN A 111 -58.24 -59.43 76.10
CA ASN A 111 -58.93 -59.29 77.39
C ASN A 111 -58.07 -58.67 78.51
N THR A 112 -57.04 -57.91 78.16
CA THR A 112 -56.22 -57.13 79.13
C THR A 112 -56.44 -55.64 78.98
N SER A 113 -56.18 -54.88 80.05
CA SER A 113 -56.24 -53.42 80.00
C SER A 113 -55.03 -52.85 79.27
N VAL A 114 -55.29 -51.95 78.33
CA VAL A 114 -54.29 -51.34 77.44
C VAL A 114 -54.10 -49.84 77.67
N LEU A 115 -54.84 -49.24 78.61
CA LEU A 115 -54.77 -47.81 78.93
C LEU A 115 -53.39 -47.37 79.41
N GLY A 116 -52.67 -48.24 80.13
CA GLY A 116 -51.34 -47.94 80.66
C GLY A 116 -50.20 -48.08 79.65
N MET A 117 -50.46 -48.61 78.45
CA MET A 117 -49.39 -48.88 77.48
C MET A 117 -48.88 -47.59 76.84
N LYS A 118 -47.57 -47.39 76.99
CA LYS A 118 -46.83 -46.29 76.39
C LYS A 118 -45.87 -46.79 75.33
N ASP A 119 -45.69 -46.01 74.28
CA ASP A 119 -44.58 -46.18 73.38
C ASP A 119 -43.27 -45.64 73.99
N SER A 120 -42.13 -45.86 73.32
CA SER A 120 -40.83 -45.39 73.82
C SER A 120 -40.68 -43.85 73.85
N ASN A 121 -41.58 -43.11 73.20
CA ASN A 121 -41.66 -41.65 73.26
C ASN A 121 -42.64 -41.16 74.35
N GLY A 122 -43.27 -42.07 75.09
CA GLY A 122 -44.21 -41.75 76.17
C GLY A 122 -45.67 -41.55 75.71
N VAL A 123 -46.00 -41.81 74.45
CA VAL A 123 -47.37 -41.71 73.92
C VAL A 123 -48.22 -42.85 74.49
N PHE A 124 -49.34 -42.50 75.13
CA PHE A 124 -50.35 -43.47 75.57
C PHE A 124 -51.21 -43.92 74.39
N ILE A 125 -50.71 -44.91 73.66
CA ILE A 125 -51.21 -45.31 72.34
C ILE A 125 -52.73 -45.52 72.33
N PHE A 126 -53.25 -46.37 73.22
CA PHE A 126 -54.67 -46.72 73.24
C PHE A 126 -55.56 -45.61 73.82
N GLN A 127 -55.03 -44.73 74.66
CA GLN A 127 -55.78 -43.55 75.10
C GLN A 127 -55.99 -42.57 73.96
N GLU A 128 -54.96 -42.37 73.12
CA GLU A 128 -55.09 -41.53 71.93
C GLU A 128 -56.03 -42.17 70.89
N PHE A 129 -56.00 -43.49 70.68
CA PHE A 129 -57.00 -44.16 69.84
C PHE A 129 -58.43 -43.98 70.35
N ILE A 130 -58.66 -44.15 71.65
CA ILE A 130 -59.96 -43.93 72.26
C ILE A 130 -60.41 -42.48 72.09
N LYS A 131 -59.48 -41.53 72.26
CA LYS A 131 -59.75 -40.11 72.04
C LYS A 131 -60.14 -39.83 70.59
N ILE A 132 -59.37 -40.32 69.60
CA ILE A 132 -59.68 -40.21 68.18
C ILE A 132 -61.09 -40.75 67.87
N GLY A 133 -61.37 -41.98 68.33
CA GLY A 133 -62.68 -42.59 68.15
C GLY A 133 -63.81 -41.77 68.75
N LYS A 134 -63.63 -41.21 69.95
CA LYS A 134 -64.64 -40.38 70.64
C LYS A 134 -64.82 -38.99 70.04
N THR A 135 -63.78 -38.37 69.49
CA THR A 135 -63.84 -36.98 68.98
C THR A 135 -64.23 -36.90 67.52
N SER A 136 -63.67 -37.78 66.69
CA SER A 136 -63.71 -37.67 65.23
C SER A 136 -64.32 -38.90 64.57
N GLY A 137 -64.54 -39.99 65.31
CA GLY A 137 -65.00 -41.27 64.78
C GLY A 137 -63.89 -42.09 64.13
N GLU A 138 -63.00 -41.44 63.38
CA GLU A 138 -61.83 -42.05 62.75
C GLU A 138 -60.61 -41.11 62.74
N GLY A 139 -59.43 -41.68 62.52
CA GLY A 139 -58.21 -40.88 62.36
C GLY A 139 -56.92 -41.68 62.41
N ASP A 140 -55.81 -40.98 62.20
CA ASP A 140 -54.46 -41.57 62.20
C ASP A 140 -53.70 -41.28 63.49
N LEU A 141 -52.80 -42.18 63.88
CA LEU A 141 -51.82 -41.97 64.93
C LEU A 141 -50.44 -42.51 64.52
N ASP A 142 -49.42 -41.69 64.69
CA ASP A 142 -48.01 -42.10 64.60
C ASP A 142 -47.47 -42.43 66.00
N TYR A 143 -46.88 -43.61 66.15
CA TYR A 143 -46.31 -44.08 67.42
C TYR A 143 -45.25 -45.15 67.19
N LEU A 144 -44.52 -45.52 68.23
CA LEU A 144 -43.54 -46.61 68.18
C LEU A 144 -44.18 -47.94 68.57
N TRP A 145 -44.06 -48.95 67.71
CA TRP A 145 -44.56 -50.30 67.98
C TRP A 145 -43.63 -51.37 67.40
N PRO A 146 -43.41 -52.49 68.10
CA PRO A 146 -42.61 -53.58 67.56
C PRO A 146 -43.30 -54.31 66.40
N LYS A 147 -42.51 -54.83 65.46
CA LYS A 147 -42.97 -55.73 64.39
C LYS A 147 -43.39 -57.09 64.93
N PRO A 148 -44.29 -57.82 64.27
CA PRO A 148 -44.59 -59.21 64.64
C PRO A 148 -43.29 -60.05 64.68
N GLY A 149 -43.02 -60.70 65.81
CA GLY A 149 -41.80 -61.50 66.00
C GLY A 149 -40.52 -60.74 66.39
N SER A 150 -40.61 -59.42 66.65
CA SER A 150 -39.50 -58.61 67.17
C SER A 150 -39.95 -57.86 68.42
N ASP A 151 -39.00 -57.52 69.30
CA ASP A 151 -39.23 -56.64 70.46
C ASP A 151 -38.72 -55.22 70.23
N GLN A 152 -38.00 -54.96 69.14
CA GLN A 152 -37.53 -53.61 68.83
C GLN A 152 -38.67 -52.74 68.31
N PRO A 153 -39.01 -51.64 69.00
CA PRO A 153 -40.05 -50.74 68.54
C PRO A 153 -39.57 -49.94 67.32
N VAL A 154 -40.40 -49.87 66.29
CA VAL A 154 -40.15 -49.04 65.10
C VAL A 154 -41.34 -48.12 64.86
N GLY A 155 -41.13 -47.04 64.11
CA GLY A 155 -42.21 -46.09 63.82
C GLY A 155 -43.34 -46.78 63.06
N LYS A 156 -44.56 -46.61 63.53
CA LYS A 156 -45.78 -47.16 62.94
C LYS A 156 -46.80 -46.04 62.76
N ASN A 157 -47.31 -45.91 61.54
CA ASN A 157 -48.50 -45.11 61.25
C ASN A 157 -49.69 -46.05 61.24
N SER A 158 -50.69 -45.76 62.06
CA SER A 158 -51.94 -46.52 62.07
C SER A 158 -53.14 -45.63 61.83
N HIS A 159 -54.18 -46.21 61.23
CA HIS A 159 -55.52 -45.66 61.18
C HIS A 159 -56.41 -46.41 62.17
N VAL A 160 -57.43 -45.73 62.70
CA VAL A 160 -58.45 -46.33 63.57
C VAL A 160 -59.83 -45.80 63.24
N ILE A 161 -60.84 -46.65 63.36
CA ILE A 161 -62.25 -46.29 63.18
C ILE A 161 -63.08 -46.86 64.34
N LEU A 162 -63.92 -46.01 64.93
CA LEU A 162 -64.92 -46.38 65.92
C LEU A 162 -66.15 -47.02 65.25
N PHE A 163 -66.46 -48.24 65.67
CA PHE A 163 -67.76 -48.87 65.45
C PHE A 163 -68.65 -48.69 66.67
N GLU A 164 -69.48 -47.64 66.63
CA GLU A 164 -70.34 -47.23 67.75
C GLU A 164 -71.25 -48.33 68.33
N PRO A 165 -71.92 -49.21 67.54
CA PRO A 165 -72.88 -50.17 68.10
C PRO A 165 -72.28 -51.15 69.12
N TRP A 166 -70.99 -51.43 68.99
CA TRP A 166 -70.25 -52.30 69.91
C TRP A 166 -69.27 -51.54 70.80
N GLY A 167 -69.10 -50.22 70.61
CA GLY A 167 -68.08 -49.44 71.29
C GLY A 167 -66.67 -49.96 71.00
N TRP A 168 -66.45 -50.47 69.80
CA TRP A 168 -65.19 -51.08 69.37
C TRP A 168 -64.44 -50.13 68.46
N ILE A 169 -63.15 -49.96 68.71
CA ILE A 169 -62.23 -49.28 67.81
C ILE A 169 -61.42 -50.37 67.13
N VAL A 170 -61.59 -50.49 65.82
CA VAL A 170 -60.71 -51.30 64.98
C VAL A 170 -59.60 -50.42 64.46
N GLY A 171 -58.40 -50.99 64.38
CA GLY A 171 -57.27 -50.30 63.83
C GLY A 171 -56.33 -51.22 63.07
N THR A 172 -55.57 -50.58 62.19
CA THR A 172 -54.59 -51.22 61.33
C THR A 172 -53.44 -50.25 61.06
N GLY A 173 -52.24 -50.75 60.73
CA GLY A 173 -51.11 -49.84 60.54
C GLY A 173 -49.93 -50.44 59.80
N VAL A 174 -49.14 -49.56 59.20
CA VAL A 174 -47.91 -49.87 58.47
C VAL A 174 -46.70 -49.31 59.22
N TYR A 175 -45.59 -50.03 59.16
CA TYR A 175 -44.33 -49.58 59.70
C TYR A 175 -43.65 -48.62 58.72
N ASN A 176 -42.97 -47.60 59.26
CA ASN A 176 -42.40 -46.49 58.49
C ASN A 176 -40.91 -46.67 58.19
N ASP A 177 -40.28 -47.74 58.67
CA ASP A 177 -38.84 -47.98 58.56
C ASP A 177 -38.35 -48.12 57.12
N ASP A 178 -39.18 -48.71 56.25
CA ASP A 178 -38.90 -48.83 54.82
C ASP A 178 -38.98 -47.49 54.07
N ILE A 179 -39.97 -46.64 54.36
CA ILE A 179 -40.06 -45.29 53.80
C ILE A 179 -38.89 -44.43 54.27
N VAL A 180 -38.54 -44.50 55.56
CA VAL A 180 -37.41 -43.76 56.11
C VAL A 180 -36.12 -44.21 55.43
N ALA A 181 -35.90 -45.51 55.26
CA ALA A 181 -34.75 -46.03 54.54
C ALA A 181 -34.72 -45.60 53.06
N LEU A 182 -35.88 -45.61 52.38
CA LEU A 182 -36.01 -45.16 51.00
C LEU A 182 -35.66 -43.66 50.87
N ARG A 183 -36.17 -42.83 51.81
CA ARG A 183 -35.88 -41.40 51.87
C ARG A 183 -34.39 -41.13 52.07
N GLN A 184 -33.73 -41.87 52.97
CA GLN A 184 -32.29 -41.75 53.19
C GLN A 184 -31.49 -42.10 51.93
N LYS A 185 -31.83 -43.20 51.25
CA LYS A 185 -31.20 -43.57 49.96
C LYS A 185 -31.40 -42.50 48.90
N GLN A 186 -32.61 -41.95 48.79
CA GLN A 186 -32.93 -40.88 47.84
C GLN A 186 -32.18 -39.58 48.17
N MET A 187 -32.06 -39.20 49.45
CA MET A 187 -31.28 -38.05 49.89
C MET A 187 -29.79 -38.22 49.56
N LEU A 188 -29.22 -39.41 49.81
CA LEU A 188 -27.84 -39.71 49.48
C LEU A 188 -27.60 -39.61 47.96
N ALA A 189 -28.47 -40.23 47.14
CA ALA A 189 -28.37 -40.18 45.68
C ALA A 189 -28.46 -38.74 45.15
N THR A 190 -29.42 -37.95 45.63
CA THR A 190 -29.56 -36.54 45.29
C THR A 190 -28.33 -35.73 45.70
N GLY A 191 -27.76 -35.99 46.88
CA GLY A 191 -26.53 -35.37 47.34
C GLY A 191 -25.34 -35.65 46.43
N ILE A 192 -25.17 -36.91 45.99
CA ILE A 192 -24.11 -37.31 45.05
C ILE A 192 -24.29 -36.59 43.70
N ILE A 193 -25.51 -36.57 43.16
CA ILE A 193 -25.82 -35.87 41.90
C ILE A 193 -25.48 -34.39 42.00
N MET A 194 -25.82 -33.75 43.13
CA MET A 194 -25.51 -32.33 43.38
C MET A 194 -24.01 -32.06 43.42
N VAL A 195 -23.23 -32.93 44.08
CA VAL A 195 -21.77 -32.81 44.13
C VAL A 195 -21.17 -32.98 42.73
N LEU A 196 -21.59 -34.00 41.98
CA LEU A 196 -21.11 -34.23 40.62
C LEU A 196 -21.46 -33.07 39.69
N ALA A 197 -22.68 -32.54 39.78
CA ALA A 197 -23.10 -31.38 39.01
C ALA A 197 -22.27 -30.14 39.37
N ALA A 198 -22.01 -29.89 40.66
CA ALA A 198 -21.16 -28.79 41.10
C ALA A 198 -19.73 -28.91 40.55
N ILE A 199 -19.14 -30.11 40.60
CA ILE A 199 -17.82 -30.38 40.02
C ILE A 199 -17.85 -30.14 38.50
N ALA A 200 -18.84 -30.67 37.79
CA ALA A 200 -18.99 -30.48 36.34
C ALA A 200 -19.11 -28.99 35.97
N THR A 201 -19.87 -28.21 36.75
CA THR A 201 -19.98 -26.75 36.59
C THR A 201 -18.64 -26.05 36.80
N ILE A 202 -17.88 -26.40 37.84
CA ILE A 202 -16.55 -25.82 38.10
C ILE A 202 -15.58 -26.17 36.98
N CYS A 203 -15.51 -27.46 36.59
CA CYS A 203 -14.66 -27.92 35.49
C CYS A 203 -15.02 -27.23 34.16
N GLY A 204 -16.30 -27.16 33.81
CA GLY A 204 -16.77 -26.46 32.61
C GLY A 204 -16.44 -24.97 32.63
N SER A 205 -16.58 -24.31 33.78
CA SER A 205 -16.22 -22.89 33.94
C SER A 205 -14.72 -22.64 33.76
N VAL A 206 -13.88 -23.50 34.35
CA VAL A 206 -12.41 -23.43 34.18
C VAL A 206 -12.03 -23.71 32.73
N ALA A 207 -12.63 -24.72 32.09
CA ALA A 207 -12.39 -25.05 30.69
C ALA A 207 -12.71 -23.87 29.77
N ILE A 208 -13.89 -23.24 29.92
CA ILE A 208 -14.28 -22.04 29.16
C ILE A 208 -13.34 -20.86 29.44
N GLY A 209 -12.93 -20.69 30.69
CA GLY A 209 -11.97 -19.66 31.07
C GLY A 209 -10.65 -19.79 30.30
N ARG A 210 -10.09 -21.01 30.26
CA ARG A 210 -8.82 -21.29 29.56
C ARG A 210 -8.98 -21.33 28.04
N SER A 211 -10.10 -21.82 27.52
CA SER A 211 -10.30 -22.00 26.08
C SER A 211 -10.73 -20.72 25.36
N ILE A 212 -11.42 -19.80 26.04
CA ILE A 212 -12.00 -18.59 25.44
C ILE A 212 -11.49 -17.32 26.11
N SER A 213 -11.66 -17.18 27.44
CA SER A 213 -11.39 -15.89 28.12
C SER A 213 -9.90 -15.52 28.11
N THR A 214 -9.00 -16.48 28.37
CA THR A 214 -7.55 -16.22 28.36
C THR A 214 -7.03 -15.83 26.96
N PRO A 215 -7.32 -16.59 25.89
CA PRO A 215 -6.92 -16.21 24.53
C PRO A 215 -7.47 -14.86 24.06
N LEU A 216 -8.74 -14.56 24.35
CA LEU A 216 -9.33 -13.26 23.99
C LEU A 216 -8.61 -12.10 24.69
N ASN A 217 -8.25 -12.27 25.97
CA ASN A 217 -7.52 -11.21 26.67
C ASN A 217 -6.09 -11.05 26.14
N ALA A 218 -5.42 -12.14 25.73
CA ALA A 218 -4.11 -12.08 25.10
C ALA A 218 -4.13 -11.36 23.74
N LEU A 219 -5.14 -11.66 22.89
CA LEU A 219 -5.36 -10.95 21.63
C LEU A 219 -5.68 -9.46 21.86
N LYS A 220 -6.50 -9.13 22.88
CA LYS A 220 -6.81 -7.75 23.25
C LYS A 220 -5.54 -6.97 23.63
N VAL A 221 -4.67 -7.55 24.47
CA VAL A 221 -3.41 -6.91 24.86
C VAL A 221 -2.51 -6.69 23.65
N THR A 222 -2.38 -7.71 22.78
CA THR A 222 -1.56 -7.60 21.56
C THR A 222 -2.07 -6.52 20.61
N MET A 223 -3.39 -6.41 20.45
CA MET A 223 -4.02 -5.36 19.65
C MET A 223 -3.73 -3.96 20.20
N ILE A 224 -3.76 -3.77 21.53
CA ILE A 224 -3.40 -2.50 22.16
C ILE A 224 -1.93 -2.14 21.88
N ASN A 225 -1.01 -3.12 21.95
CA ASN A 225 0.40 -2.89 21.67
C ASN A 225 0.64 -2.51 20.19
N ILE A 226 0.01 -3.23 19.25
CA ILE A 226 0.10 -2.91 17.82
C ILE A 226 -0.42 -1.49 17.53
N ALA A 227 -1.53 -1.08 18.19
CA ALA A 227 -2.06 0.28 18.06
C ALA A 227 -1.12 1.35 18.65
N ALA A 228 -0.25 0.99 19.59
CA ALA A 228 0.81 1.83 20.12
C ALA A 228 2.11 1.77 19.29
N ASN A 229 2.07 1.22 18.08
CA ASN A 229 3.20 0.97 17.18
C ASN A 229 4.26 -0.01 17.74
N ASP A 230 3.96 -0.73 18.83
CA ASP A 230 4.81 -1.82 19.32
C ASP A 230 4.44 -3.13 18.60
N THR A 231 5.25 -3.47 17.59
CA THR A 231 5.05 -4.64 16.73
C THR A 231 6.08 -5.75 16.97
N ALA A 232 6.89 -5.65 18.03
CA ALA A 232 7.97 -6.60 18.29
C ALA A 232 7.46 -8.00 18.70
N GLY A 233 6.32 -8.06 19.41
CA GLY A 233 5.76 -9.32 19.92
C GLY A 233 5.02 -10.16 18.88
N ASP A 234 5.05 -11.48 19.04
CA ASP A 234 4.24 -12.41 18.23
C ASP A 234 2.76 -12.36 18.62
N ILE A 235 1.89 -12.62 17.64
CA ILE A 235 0.45 -12.71 17.90
C ILE A 235 0.15 -14.10 18.48
N PRO A 236 -0.41 -14.19 19.69
CA PRO A 236 -0.69 -15.47 20.33
C PRO A 236 -1.83 -16.20 19.60
N HIS A 237 -1.86 -17.52 19.73
CA HIS A 237 -2.96 -18.39 19.28
C HIS A 237 -3.27 -18.41 17.76
N THR A 238 -2.33 -18.01 16.91
CA THR A 238 -2.45 -18.06 15.44
C THR A 238 -2.63 -19.47 14.86
N HIS A 239 -2.23 -20.51 15.59
CA HIS A 239 -2.39 -21.91 15.19
C HIS A 239 -3.81 -22.47 15.42
N ARG A 240 -4.69 -21.74 16.11
CA ARG A 240 -6.06 -22.21 16.35
C ARG A 240 -6.87 -22.21 15.06
N ARG A 241 -7.81 -23.16 14.96
CA ARG A 241 -8.71 -23.32 13.80
C ARG A 241 -10.13 -22.82 14.04
N ASP A 242 -10.39 -22.26 15.21
CA ASP A 242 -11.69 -21.70 15.60
C ASP A 242 -11.74 -20.18 15.38
N GLU A 243 -12.81 -19.54 15.83
CA GLU A 243 -13.05 -18.10 15.69
C GLU A 243 -11.93 -17.26 16.33
N ILE A 244 -11.34 -17.74 17.41
CA ILE A 244 -10.20 -17.08 18.06
C ILE A 244 -8.97 -17.10 17.14
N GLY A 245 -8.72 -18.22 16.46
CA GLY A 245 -7.67 -18.33 15.45
C GLY A 245 -7.89 -17.40 14.26
N GLN A 246 -9.13 -17.28 13.78
CA GLN A 246 -9.48 -16.35 12.71
C GLN A 246 -9.23 -14.88 13.12
N MET A 247 -9.57 -14.51 14.36
CA MET A 247 -9.25 -13.18 14.90
C MET A 247 -7.74 -12.95 15.01
N ALA A 248 -6.98 -13.96 15.46
CA ALA A 248 -5.52 -13.89 15.50
C ALA A 248 -4.92 -13.68 14.10
N ALA A 249 -5.41 -14.40 13.10
CA ALA A 249 -4.97 -14.24 11.70
C ALA A 249 -5.30 -12.85 11.14
N ALA A 250 -6.50 -12.32 11.43
CA ALA A 250 -6.85 -10.95 11.05
C ALA A 250 -5.90 -9.92 11.71
N LEU A 251 -5.52 -10.16 12.98
CA LEU A 251 -4.57 -9.31 13.69
C LEU A 251 -3.17 -9.36 13.06
N VAL A 252 -2.76 -10.48 12.47
CA VAL A 252 -1.48 -10.61 11.72
C VAL A 252 -1.47 -9.65 10.54
N ASN A 253 -2.57 -9.60 9.78
CA ASN A 253 -2.66 -8.67 8.66
C ASN A 253 -2.56 -7.21 9.14
N ILE A 254 -3.22 -6.86 10.25
CA ILE A 254 -3.12 -5.53 10.86
C ILE A 254 -1.68 -5.22 11.29
N LYS A 255 -1.01 -6.15 11.97
CA LYS A 255 0.41 -6.01 12.38
C LYS A 255 1.29 -5.74 11.16
N ASN A 256 1.11 -6.50 10.09
CA ASN A 256 1.90 -6.35 8.86
C ASN A 256 1.68 -4.97 8.22
N SER A 257 0.44 -4.48 8.15
CA SER A 257 0.16 -3.13 7.64
C SER A 257 0.77 -2.03 8.49
N VAL A 258 0.83 -2.20 9.82
CA VAL A 258 1.52 -1.25 10.72
C VAL A 258 3.03 -1.29 10.50
N ILE A 259 3.64 -2.47 10.40
CA ILE A 259 5.07 -2.62 10.09
C ILE A 259 5.43 -1.96 8.76
N GLU A 260 4.64 -2.23 7.72
CA GLU A 260 4.84 -1.64 6.39
C GLU A 260 4.77 -0.12 6.44
N ARG A 261 3.78 0.44 7.16
CA ARG A 261 3.67 1.89 7.37
C ARG A 261 4.90 2.47 8.07
N ILE A 262 5.40 1.82 9.14
CA ILE A 262 6.61 2.26 9.86
C ILE A 262 7.83 2.23 8.93
N GLN A 263 7.99 1.18 8.11
CA GLN A 263 9.09 1.06 7.14
C GLN A 263 9.01 2.13 6.05
N LEU A 264 7.81 2.39 5.50
CA LEU A 264 7.61 3.43 4.50
C LEU A 264 7.96 4.82 5.06
N GLU A 265 7.60 5.10 6.30
CA GLU A 265 7.92 6.37 6.96
C GLU A 265 9.43 6.52 7.19
N SER A 266 10.10 5.47 7.67
CA SER A 266 11.57 5.43 7.80
C SER A 266 12.28 5.64 6.46
N ASN A 267 11.82 4.96 5.40
CA ASN A 267 12.38 5.11 4.05
C ASN A 267 12.16 6.51 3.50
N ARG A 268 11.00 7.12 3.80
CA ARG A 268 10.69 8.49 3.38
C ARG A 268 11.64 9.50 4.02
N VAL A 269 11.94 9.34 5.30
CA VAL A 269 12.92 10.20 6.02
C VAL A 269 14.32 10.02 5.44
N ALA A 270 14.75 8.78 5.20
CA ALA A 270 16.07 8.51 4.61
C ALA A 270 16.20 9.08 3.19
N SER A 271 15.18 8.91 2.34
CA SER A 271 15.15 9.44 0.98
C SER A 271 15.14 10.97 0.95
N GLN A 272 14.40 11.61 1.86
CA GLN A 272 14.41 13.08 1.98
C GLN A 272 15.80 13.61 2.36
N ALA A 273 16.48 12.96 3.30
CA ALA A 273 17.84 13.33 3.69
C ALA A 273 18.82 13.19 2.51
N GLU A 274 18.68 12.15 1.70
CA GLU A 274 19.53 11.94 0.51
C GLU A 274 19.27 12.98 -0.59
N ILE A 275 18.00 13.32 -0.84
CA ILE A 275 17.63 14.37 -1.80
C ILE A 275 18.21 15.72 -1.39
N GLU A 276 18.11 16.07 -0.10
CA GLU A 276 18.67 17.33 0.41
C GLU A 276 20.20 17.38 0.29
N HIS A 277 20.87 16.26 0.59
CA HIS A 277 22.32 16.15 0.41
C HIS A 277 22.73 16.33 -1.06
N ARG A 278 22.02 15.70 -2.01
CA ARG A 278 22.29 15.89 -3.45
C ARG A 278 22.06 17.33 -3.88
N ARG A 279 20.99 17.97 -3.38
CA ARG A 279 20.67 19.36 -3.69
C ARG A 279 21.79 20.30 -3.26
N GLN A 280 22.33 20.10 -2.06
CA GLN A 280 23.45 20.91 -1.56
C GLN A 280 24.70 20.76 -2.43
N GLN A 281 25.05 19.52 -2.82
CA GLN A 281 26.18 19.27 -3.73
C GLN A 281 26.00 19.95 -5.10
N GLN A 282 24.77 19.97 -5.63
CA GLN A 282 24.47 20.66 -6.88
C GLN A 282 24.66 22.17 -6.78
N ILE A 283 24.16 22.80 -5.70
CA ILE A 283 24.31 24.24 -5.46
C ILE A 283 25.80 24.63 -5.37
N ASP A 284 26.61 23.83 -4.67
CA ASP A 284 28.04 24.12 -4.51
C ASP A 284 28.81 24.00 -5.84
N SER A 285 28.45 23.02 -6.68
CA SER A 285 29.02 22.87 -8.03
C SER A 285 28.64 24.02 -8.97
N GLU A 286 27.38 24.47 -8.93
CA GLU A 286 26.90 25.60 -9.73
C GLU A 286 27.60 26.90 -9.33
N ARG A 287 27.76 27.15 -8.02
CA ARG A 287 28.48 28.30 -7.50
C ARG A 287 29.94 28.32 -7.97
N HIS A 288 30.63 27.18 -7.87
CA HIS A 288 32.02 27.09 -8.32
C HIS A 288 32.17 27.33 -9.83
N ASN A 289 31.21 26.88 -10.64
CA ASN A 289 31.22 27.14 -12.08
C ASN A 289 30.94 28.62 -12.42
N SER A 290 30.00 29.24 -11.69
CA SER A 290 29.69 30.67 -11.85
C SER A 290 30.88 31.56 -11.49
N GLU A 291 31.61 31.24 -10.41
CA GLU A 291 32.82 31.96 -10.01
C GLU A 291 33.92 31.87 -11.09
N LYS A 292 34.12 30.70 -11.71
CA LYS A 292 35.04 30.53 -12.85
C LYS A 292 34.63 31.37 -14.05
N GLN A 293 33.36 31.36 -14.40
CA GLN A 293 32.85 32.12 -15.55
C GLN A 293 33.00 33.64 -15.34
N ALA A 294 32.71 34.13 -14.14
CA ALA A 294 32.87 35.54 -13.78
C ALA A 294 34.34 35.99 -13.91
N ALA A 295 35.29 35.16 -13.43
CA ALA A 295 36.72 35.44 -13.56
C ALA A 295 37.16 35.54 -15.03
N VAL A 296 36.70 34.61 -15.89
CA VAL A 296 37.00 34.62 -17.33
C VAL A 296 36.47 35.90 -18.00
N VAL A 297 35.22 36.26 -17.73
CA VAL A 297 34.61 37.48 -18.30
C VAL A 297 35.39 38.72 -17.88
N ASN A 298 35.83 38.80 -16.62
CA ASN A 298 36.62 39.93 -16.13
C ASN A 298 37.98 40.05 -16.85
N SER A 299 38.70 38.94 -17.03
CA SER A 299 39.97 38.93 -17.78
C SER A 299 39.79 39.40 -19.23
N PHE A 300 38.68 39.03 -19.88
CA PHE A 300 38.35 39.53 -21.22
C PHE A 300 38.04 41.02 -21.23
N ALA A 301 37.30 41.53 -20.24
CA ALA A 301 37.00 42.95 -20.12
C ALA A 301 38.28 43.79 -19.99
N GLU A 302 39.20 43.38 -19.12
CA GLU A 302 40.51 44.05 -18.92
C GLU A 302 41.38 44.03 -20.19
N ALA A 303 41.39 42.90 -20.91
CA ALA A 303 42.16 42.76 -22.13
C ALA A 303 41.58 43.60 -23.29
N LEU A 304 40.26 43.67 -23.41
CA LEU A 304 39.58 44.54 -24.38
C LEU A 304 39.75 46.02 -24.04
N GLU A 305 39.76 46.39 -22.77
CA GLU A 305 40.06 47.76 -22.34
C GLU A 305 41.50 48.16 -22.70
N SER A 306 42.46 47.25 -22.52
CA SER A 306 43.86 47.49 -22.92
C SER A 306 43.98 47.65 -24.45
N LEU A 307 43.25 46.83 -25.21
CA LEU A 307 43.21 46.91 -26.67
C LEU A 307 42.59 48.23 -27.15
N SER A 308 41.52 48.72 -26.51
CA SER A 308 40.86 49.98 -26.88
C SER A 308 41.75 51.21 -26.64
N LYS A 309 42.69 51.11 -25.68
CA LYS A 309 43.75 52.12 -25.45
C LYS A 309 44.91 52.02 -26.44
N GLY A 310 44.84 51.15 -27.45
CA GLY A 310 45.85 50.97 -28.49
C GLY A 310 46.99 50.03 -28.11
N ASN A 311 46.89 49.30 -26.99
CA ASN A 311 47.92 48.35 -26.60
C ASN A 311 47.75 46.99 -27.31
N LEU A 312 48.49 46.80 -28.40
CA LEU A 312 48.49 45.55 -29.18
C LEU A 312 49.42 44.45 -28.60
N THR A 313 50.05 44.71 -27.46
CA THR A 313 50.89 43.71 -26.76
C THR A 313 50.12 42.91 -25.72
N VAL A 314 48.86 43.27 -25.43
CA VAL A 314 48.02 42.56 -24.46
C VAL A 314 47.83 41.10 -24.87
N ARG A 315 47.98 40.18 -23.93
CA ARG A 315 47.72 38.74 -24.12
C ARG A 315 46.91 38.22 -22.94
N LEU A 316 45.92 37.39 -23.24
CA LEU A 316 45.22 36.59 -22.24
C LEU A 316 46.08 35.37 -21.88
N ALA A 317 46.17 35.05 -20.60
CA ALA A 317 46.89 33.89 -20.07
C ALA A 317 46.10 33.28 -18.91
N ASP A 318 46.40 32.02 -18.59
CA ASP A 318 45.88 31.27 -17.44
C ASP A 318 44.35 31.12 -17.39
N LEU A 319 43.66 31.07 -18.54
CA LEU A 319 42.24 30.74 -18.54
C LEU A 319 42.02 29.23 -18.26
N PRO A 320 40.92 28.85 -17.58
CA PRO A 320 40.57 27.46 -17.36
C PRO A 320 40.49 26.66 -18.67
N ALA A 321 40.71 25.35 -18.61
CA ALA A 321 40.79 24.47 -19.78
C ALA A 321 39.63 24.65 -20.77
N ASP A 322 38.41 24.81 -20.24
CA ASP A 322 37.17 24.99 -21.03
C ASP A 322 37.16 26.28 -21.86
N TYR A 323 37.98 27.29 -21.50
CA TYR A 323 38.04 28.60 -22.14
C TYR A 323 39.34 28.86 -22.91
N ARG A 324 40.25 27.88 -22.99
CA ARG A 324 41.54 27.98 -23.72
C ARG A 324 41.40 28.37 -25.19
N LYS A 325 40.30 27.94 -25.83
CA LYS A 325 40.02 28.33 -27.21
C LYS A 325 39.81 29.85 -27.35
N LEU A 326 39.07 30.46 -26.42
CA LEU A 326 38.85 31.91 -26.43
C LEU A 326 40.15 32.68 -26.17
N GLU A 327 41.00 32.20 -25.25
CA GLU A 327 42.35 32.75 -25.00
C GLU A 327 43.18 32.79 -26.31
N THR A 328 43.20 31.67 -27.02
CA THR A 328 43.96 31.49 -28.25
C THR A 328 43.44 32.39 -29.37
N ASP A 329 42.12 32.42 -29.56
CA ASP A 329 41.47 33.19 -30.62
C ASP A 329 41.68 34.71 -30.41
N PHE A 330 41.56 35.20 -29.16
CA PHE A 330 41.83 36.60 -28.83
C PHE A 330 43.29 36.99 -29.10
N ASN A 331 44.25 36.20 -28.60
CA ASN A 331 45.68 36.46 -28.77
C ASN A 331 46.09 36.46 -30.25
N LYS A 332 45.49 35.57 -31.05
CA LYS A 332 45.67 35.51 -32.50
C LYS A 332 45.13 36.76 -33.20
N ALA A 333 43.92 37.20 -32.83
CA ALA A 333 43.32 38.41 -33.41
C ALA A 333 44.17 39.67 -33.13
N VAL A 334 44.65 39.83 -31.89
CA VAL A 334 45.53 40.96 -31.52
C VAL A 334 46.86 40.91 -32.29
N SER A 335 47.44 39.72 -32.49
CA SER A 335 48.69 39.58 -33.26
C SER A 335 48.51 39.95 -34.74
N ILE A 336 47.43 39.50 -35.37
CA ILE A 336 47.11 39.86 -36.78
C ILE A 336 46.89 41.38 -36.92
N LEU A 337 46.22 42.00 -35.94
CA LEU A 337 46.00 43.45 -35.94
C LEU A 337 47.32 44.23 -35.82
N ALA A 338 48.25 43.77 -34.97
CA ALA A 338 49.58 44.35 -34.84
C ALA A 338 50.38 44.27 -36.15
N GLU A 339 50.44 43.10 -36.78
CA GLU A 339 51.12 42.89 -38.07
C GLU A 339 50.52 43.77 -39.18
N THR A 340 49.20 43.97 -39.16
CA THR A 340 48.52 44.79 -40.17
C THR A 340 48.92 46.27 -40.03
N LEU A 341 48.97 46.79 -38.81
CA LEU A 341 49.38 48.18 -38.56
C LEU A 341 50.87 48.41 -38.84
N GLU A 342 51.72 47.42 -38.61
CA GLU A 342 53.13 47.44 -39.02
C GLU A 342 53.27 47.60 -40.54
N LYS A 343 52.52 46.81 -41.32
CA LYS A 343 52.50 46.94 -42.80
C LYS A 343 52.01 48.31 -43.29
N VAL A 344 51.03 48.91 -42.59
CA VAL A 344 50.55 50.26 -42.91
C VAL A 344 51.65 51.30 -42.64
N ALA A 345 52.41 51.16 -41.56
CA ALA A 345 53.53 52.04 -41.27
C ALA A 345 54.64 51.93 -42.33
N GLU A 346 54.98 50.71 -42.76
CA GLU A 346 55.94 50.48 -43.85
C GLU A 346 55.51 51.11 -45.18
N SER A 347 54.24 50.92 -45.57
CA SER A 347 53.68 51.51 -46.79
C SER A 347 53.74 53.04 -46.77
N THR A 348 53.45 53.64 -45.61
CA THR A 348 53.53 55.10 -45.42
C THR A 348 54.95 55.62 -45.60
N MET A 349 55.96 54.91 -45.09
CA MET A 349 57.37 55.25 -45.32
C MET A 349 57.79 55.11 -46.78
N ALA A 350 57.24 54.13 -47.51
CA ALA A 350 57.50 53.95 -48.94
C ALA A 350 56.91 55.11 -49.76
N VAL A 351 55.68 55.53 -49.47
CA VAL A 351 55.06 56.71 -50.10
C VAL A 351 55.91 57.97 -49.87
N GLY A 352 56.44 58.16 -48.66
CA GLY A 352 57.35 59.28 -48.37
C GLY A 352 58.57 59.31 -49.30
N ARG A 353 59.22 58.16 -49.52
CA ARG A 353 60.35 58.06 -50.46
C ARG A 353 59.96 58.35 -51.91
N SER A 354 58.79 57.88 -52.35
CA SER A 354 58.31 58.17 -53.71
C SER A 354 58.03 59.66 -53.95
N VAL A 355 57.57 60.39 -52.91
CA VAL A 355 57.38 61.84 -53.01
C VAL A 355 58.72 62.56 -53.26
N ASP A 356 59.79 62.14 -52.58
CA ASP A 356 61.13 62.72 -52.77
C ASP A 356 61.68 62.45 -54.19
N GLU A 357 61.46 61.24 -54.73
CA GLU A 357 61.85 60.90 -56.11
C GLU A 357 61.08 61.72 -57.16
N ILE A 358 59.78 61.94 -56.96
CA ILE A 358 58.97 62.77 -57.87
C ILE A 358 59.48 64.21 -57.88
N ASN A 359 59.80 64.79 -56.73
CA ASN A 359 60.33 66.16 -56.66
C ASN A 359 61.66 66.31 -57.41
N ALA A 360 62.54 65.30 -57.36
CA ALA A 360 63.77 65.28 -58.14
C ALA A 360 63.50 65.19 -59.65
N ALA A 361 62.58 64.32 -60.08
CA ALA A 361 62.20 64.18 -61.49
C ALA A 361 61.54 65.45 -62.08
N VAL A 362 60.69 66.12 -61.30
CA VAL A 362 60.07 67.41 -61.70
C VAL A 362 61.15 68.47 -61.94
N THR A 363 62.17 68.53 -61.09
CA THR A 363 63.29 69.47 -61.25
C THR A 363 64.09 69.21 -62.52
N ASP A 364 64.35 67.95 -62.87
CA ASP A 364 65.03 67.57 -64.12
C ASP A 364 64.21 67.92 -65.37
N LEU A 365 62.90 67.63 -65.34
CA LEU A 365 62.00 67.95 -66.44
C LEU A 365 61.94 69.47 -66.70
N SER A 366 61.94 70.28 -65.64
CA SER A 366 61.96 71.74 -65.75
C SER A 366 63.21 72.23 -66.50
N LYS A 367 64.40 71.72 -66.16
CA LYS A 367 65.66 72.05 -66.86
C LYS A 367 65.62 71.62 -68.33
N ARG A 368 65.09 70.43 -68.62
CA ARG A 368 64.94 69.94 -70.01
C ARG A 368 64.00 70.82 -70.82
N THR A 369 62.90 71.27 -70.22
CA THR A 369 61.91 72.14 -70.87
C THR A 369 62.53 73.49 -71.23
N GLU A 370 63.34 74.08 -70.35
CA GLU A 370 64.10 75.31 -70.66
C GLU A 370 65.08 75.10 -71.83
N GLY A 371 65.82 73.99 -71.85
CA GLY A 371 66.70 73.66 -72.97
C GLY A 371 65.95 73.43 -74.29
N GLN A 372 64.75 72.86 -74.23
CA GLN A 372 63.92 72.62 -75.41
C GLN A 372 63.37 73.93 -76.00
N ALA A 373 63.05 74.92 -75.15
CA ALA A 373 62.68 76.25 -75.58
C ALA A 373 63.81 76.96 -76.33
N ALA A 374 65.06 76.86 -75.84
CA ALA A 374 66.23 77.42 -76.51
C ALA A 374 66.47 76.79 -77.90
N ASN A 375 66.36 75.46 -78.03
CA ASN A 375 66.48 74.78 -79.32
C ASN A 375 65.37 75.16 -80.32
N LEU A 376 64.17 75.47 -79.82
CA LEU A 376 63.07 75.94 -80.68
C LEU A 376 63.32 77.36 -81.20
N GLU A 377 63.90 78.26 -80.40
CA GLU A 377 64.35 79.58 -80.87
C GLU A 377 65.40 79.45 -82.00
N GLU A 378 66.37 78.55 -81.83
CA GLU A 378 67.39 78.30 -82.86
C GLU A 378 66.78 77.74 -84.15
N THR A 379 65.81 76.83 -84.03
CA THR A 379 65.10 76.26 -85.18
C THR A 379 64.29 77.31 -85.93
N ALA A 380 63.63 78.23 -85.21
CA ALA A 380 62.87 79.32 -85.83
C ALA A 380 63.79 80.26 -86.64
N ALA A 381 64.96 80.62 -86.10
CA ALA A 381 65.96 81.43 -86.81
C ALA A 381 66.49 80.71 -88.07
N ALA A 382 66.72 79.39 -88.00
CA ALA A 382 67.14 78.60 -89.16
C ALA A 382 66.06 78.54 -90.27
N ILE A 383 64.78 78.43 -89.90
CA ILE A 383 63.66 78.46 -90.85
C ILE A 383 63.56 79.83 -91.55
N GLU A 384 63.79 80.92 -90.83
CA GLU A 384 63.81 82.26 -91.42
C GLU A 384 64.93 82.40 -92.47
N ASP A 385 66.09 81.79 -92.22
CA ASP A 385 67.21 81.75 -93.17
C ASP A 385 66.92 80.89 -94.42
N ILE A 386 66.29 79.72 -94.25
CA ILE A 386 65.84 78.86 -95.36
C ILE A 386 64.83 79.61 -96.23
N THR A 387 63.87 80.31 -95.62
CA THR A 387 62.82 81.06 -96.35
C THR A 387 63.44 82.13 -97.25
N ARG A 388 64.47 82.86 -96.77
CA ARG A 388 65.25 83.81 -97.59
C ARG A 388 65.95 83.14 -98.78
N LYS A 389 66.54 81.95 -98.57
CA LYS A 389 67.19 81.19 -99.66
C LYS A 389 66.19 80.71 -100.71
N ILE A 390 64.99 80.27 -100.32
CA ILE A 390 63.94 79.82 -101.26
C ILE A 390 63.51 80.98 -102.17
N GLN A 391 63.26 82.18 -101.64
CA GLN A 391 62.93 83.36 -102.45
C GLN A 391 64.04 83.69 -103.47
N SER A 392 65.31 83.55 -103.09
CA SER A 392 66.44 83.72 -104.02
C SER A 392 66.50 82.64 -105.11
N SER A 393 66.14 81.40 -104.79
CA SER A 393 66.07 80.30 -105.77
C SER A 393 64.97 80.52 -106.81
N GLU A 394 63.80 81.04 -106.43
CA GLU A 394 62.71 81.35 -107.36
C GLU A 394 63.15 82.33 -108.46
N GLY A 395 63.85 83.41 -108.09
CA GLY A 395 64.40 84.37 -109.05
C GLY A 395 65.48 83.78 -109.98
N SER A 396 66.21 82.76 -109.50
CA SER A 396 67.20 82.04 -110.32
C SER A 396 66.55 81.09 -111.32
N ILE A 397 65.44 80.45 -110.95
CA ILE A 397 64.68 79.55 -111.83
C ILE A 397 64.06 80.31 -113.00
N GLU A 398 63.48 81.50 -112.78
CA GLU A 398 62.93 82.31 -113.88
C GLU A 398 64.01 82.75 -114.88
N LYS A 399 65.21 83.13 -114.40
CA LYS A 399 66.37 83.39 -115.27
C LYS A 399 66.79 82.16 -116.07
N ALA A 400 66.87 80.99 -115.43
CA ALA A 400 67.24 79.75 -116.10
C ALA A 400 66.20 79.34 -117.16
N ARG A 401 64.90 79.52 -116.88
CA ARG A 401 63.81 79.25 -117.81
C ARG A 401 63.87 80.13 -119.06
N ALA A 402 64.11 81.43 -118.89
CA ALA A 402 64.31 82.35 -120.00
C ALA A 402 65.52 81.96 -120.89
N MET A 403 66.62 81.52 -120.27
CA MET A 403 67.83 81.08 -120.96
C MET A 403 67.60 79.78 -121.76
N ALA A 404 66.90 78.81 -121.18
CA ALA A 404 66.54 77.56 -121.86
C ALA A 404 65.62 77.80 -123.07
N MET A 405 64.67 78.74 -122.97
CA MET A 405 63.82 79.14 -124.09
C MET A 405 64.63 79.76 -125.23
N SER A 406 65.59 80.63 -124.92
CA SER A 406 66.49 81.22 -125.93
C SER A 406 67.35 80.17 -126.63
N ALA A 407 67.94 79.24 -125.87
CA ALA A 407 68.78 78.17 -126.43
C ALA A 407 67.99 77.23 -127.35
N LYS A 408 66.71 76.95 -127.03
CA LYS A 408 65.81 76.16 -127.89
C LYS A 408 65.59 76.84 -129.25
N ASP A 409 65.37 78.15 -129.26
CA ASP A 409 65.15 78.93 -130.49
C ASP A 409 66.41 78.96 -131.38
N ASP A 410 67.60 79.10 -130.79
CA ASP A 410 68.87 79.07 -131.51
C ASP A 410 69.18 77.69 -132.10
N ALA A 411 68.85 76.61 -131.36
CA ALA A 411 68.98 75.24 -131.85
C ALA A 411 68.06 74.98 -133.05
N ALA A 412 66.83 75.49 -133.04
CA ALA A 412 65.91 75.36 -134.18
C ALA A 412 66.43 76.06 -135.45
N LYS A 413 67.02 77.26 -135.30
CA LYS A 413 67.71 77.96 -136.40
C LYS A 413 68.91 77.16 -136.91
N SER A 414 69.75 76.67 -136.01
CA SER A 414 70.95 75.89 -136.35
C SER A 414 70.60 74.60 -137.12
N SER A 415 69.54 73.89 -136.70
CA SER A 415 69.07 72.70 -137.40
C SER A 415 68.64 72.99 -138.83
N THR A 416 68.03 74.15 -139.09
CA THR A 416 67.62 74.57 -140.44
C THR A 416 68.85 74.78 -141.34
N ILE A 417 69.91 75.40 -140.80
CA ILE A 417 71.18 75.61 -141.50
C ILE A 417 71.88 74.28 -141.81
N VAL A 418 71.92 73.35 -140.84
CA VAL A 418 72.53 72.02 -141.04
C VAL A 418 71.81 71.25 -142.15
N THR A 419 70.47 71.27 -142.18
CA THR A 419 69.69 70.61 -143.24
C THR A 419 70.02 71.17 -144.64
N GLN A 420 70.19 72.49 -144.76
CA GLN A 420 70.63 73.12 -146.02
C GLN A 420 72.04 72.68 -146.43
N ALA A 421 72.97 72.57 -145.47
CA ALA A 421 74.35 72.13 -145.72
C ALA A 421 74.41 70.66 -146.18
N VAL A 422 73.63 69.77 -145.57
CA VAL A 422 73.52 68.35 -145.98
C VAL A 422 72.97 68.23 -147.40
N SER A 423 71.96 69.02 -147.75
CA SER A 423 71.41 69.03 -149.11
C SER A 423 72.44 69.48 -150.15
N ALA A 424 73.29 70.45 -149.82
CA ALA A 424 74.39 70.90 -150.68
C ALA A 424 75.50 69.84 -150.83
N MET A 425 75.84 69.11 -149.76
CA MET A 425 76.78 67.98 -149.81
C MET A 425 76.29 66.86 -150.74
N GLY A 426 74.99 66.52 -150.70
CA GLY A 426 74.40 65.53 -151.61
C GLY A 426 74.53 65.91 -153.10
N LEU A 427 74.52 67.20 -153.43
CA LEU A 427 74.77 67.68 -154.79
C LEU A 427 76.25 67.54 -155.21
N ILE A 428 77.19 67.69 -154.27
CA ILE A 428 78.64 67.54 -154.53
C ILE A 428 79.01 66.06 -154.73
N GLU A 429 78.47 65.16 -153.90
CA GLU A 429 78.69 63.73 -154.01
C GLU A 429 78.28 63.22 -155.40
N GLN A 430 77.08 63.62 -155.85
CA GLN A 430 76.56 63.29 -157.19
C GLN A 430 77.46 63.83 -158.32
N SER A 431 78.15 64.96 -158.11
CA SER A 431 79.13 65.49 -159.04
C SER A 431 80.43 64.67 -159.05
N SER A 432 80.86 64.13 -157.90
CA SER A 432 82.05 63.26 -157.79
C SER A 432 81.82 61.87 -158.38
N THR A 433 80.61 61.32 -158.25
CA THR A 433 80.19 60.09 -158.97
C THR A 433 80.48 60.22 -160.47
N LYS A 434 80.22 61.40 -161.06
CA LYS A 434 80.47 61.67 -162.48
C LYS A 434 81.94 61.81 -162.88
N ILE A 435 82.81 62.24 -161.97
CA ILE A 435 84.25 62.42 -162.28
C ILE A 435 84.99 61.08 -162.22
N ASN A 436 84.66 60.23 -161.25
CA ASN A 436 85.35 58.95 -161.09
C ASN A 436 85.07 57.98 -162.25
N ASP A 437 83.85 58.00 -162.77
CA ASP A 437 83.45 57.27 -163.99
C ASP A 437 84.28 57.68 -165.23
N ILE A 438 84.78 58.93 -165.27
CA ILE A 438 85.64 59.42 -166.36
C ILE A 438 87.09 58.95 -166.20
N ILE A 439 87.60 58.87 -164.96
CA ILE A 439 89.00 58.49 -164.69
C ILE A 439 89.25 57.00 -164.93
N SER A 440 88.36 56.11 -164.51
CA SER A 440 88.65 54.67 -164.64
C SER A 440 88.62 54.18 -166.10
N GLY A 441 87.85 54.84 -166.97
CA GLY A 441 87.92 54.63 -168.42
C GLY A 441 89.28 55.00 -169.05
N ILE A 442 90.21 55.62 -168.31
CA ILE A 442 91.57 55.94 -168.76
C ILE A 442 92.57 54.82 -168.41
N ASP A 443 92.38 54.10 -167.29
CA ASP A 443 93.30 53.03 -166.85
C ASP A 443 93.14 51.73 -167.67
N GLU A 444 91.98 51.55 -168.32
CA GLU A 444 91.66 50.47 -169.26
C GLU A 444 92.60 50.42 -170.50
N ILE A 445 93.47 51.41 -170.71
CA ILE A 445 94.29 51.57 -171.94
C ILE A 445 95.79 51.26 -171.72
N ALA A 446 96.30 51.29 -170.48
CA ALA A 446 97.74 51.49 -170.27
C ALA A 446 98.64 50.24 -170.21
N PHE A 447 98.14 49.01 -170.01
CA PHE A 447 99.05 47.88 -169.71
C PHE A 447 99.06 46.74 -170.75
N GLN A 448 98.49 46.96 -171.94
CA GLN A 448 98.58 46.04 -173.08
C GLN A 448 99.88 46.18 -173.93
N THR A 449 100.91 46.93 -173.52
CA THR A 449 102.14 47.16 -174.34
C THR A 449 103.45 47.05 -173.58
#